data_AF-A0A0F7GWQ5-F1
#
_entry.id   AF-A0A0F7GWQ5-F1
#
_cell.length_a   1.000
_cell.length_b   1.000
_cell.length_c   1.000
_cell.angle_alpha   90.00
_cell.angle_beta   90.00
_cell.angle_gamma   90.00
#
_symmetry.space_group_name_H-M   'P 1'
#
loop_
_entity.id
_entity.type
_entity.pdbx_description
1 polymer ?
#
loop_
_entity_poly.entity_id
_entity_poly.type
_entity_poly.pdbx_seq_one_letter_code
_entity_poly.pdbx_strand_id
1 'polypeptide(L)'
;AQTDNFMTKRASGLATYRNTDFFGLVDGLDLTLQYQGKNEGREAKKQNGDGVGTSLSYDFGGSDFAVSAAYTSSDRTNDQNLLARGQGSKAEAWATGL
;
A
#
# COMPACT_ATOMS: atom_id res chain seq x y z
N ALA A 1 -1.03 10.85 15.46
CA ALA A 1 -1.08 9.80 14.43
C ALA A 1 -1.22 10.47 13.06
N GLN A 2 -0.33 10.18 12.10
CA GLN A 2 -0.46 10.65 10.71
C GLN A 2 -1.50 9.78 9.99
N THR A 3 -2.65 10.37 9.69
CA THR A 3 -3.66 9.85 8.75
C THR A 3 -3.38 10.47 7.38
N ASP A 4 -3.60 9.74 6.29
CA ASP A 4 -3.36 10.18 4.90
C ASP A 4 -1.88 10.40 4.54
N ASN A 5 -1.00 9.47 4.93
CA ASN A 5 0.41 9.47 4.52
C ASN A 5 0.66 8.26 3.60
N PHE A 6 0.05 8.31 2.42
CA PHE A 6 0.05 7.21 1.43
C PHE A 6 -0.61 5.92 1.98
N MET A 7 -0.29 4.76 1.42
CA MET A 7 -0.84 3.46 1.82
C MET A 7 -0.18 2.83 3.05
N THR A 8 0.69 3.55 3.78
CA THR A 8 1.39 3.01 4.96
C THR A 8 0.49 2.87 6.20
N LYS A 9 -0.69 3.52 6.17
CA LYS A 9 -1.70 3.53 7.24
C LYS A 9 -3.09 3.58 6.62
N ARG A 10 -4.13 3.75 7.46
CA ARG A 10 -5.48 4.07 6.99
C ARG A 10 -5.44 5.31 6.10
N ALA A 11 -5.97 5.18 4.89
CA ALA A 11 -6.13 6.27 3.94
C ALA A 11 -7.58 6.29 3.41
N SER A 12 -7.91 7.31 2.63
CA SER A 12 -9.22 7.48 2.00
C SER A 12 -9.13 7.31 0.48
N GLY A 13 -10.25 6.93 -0.16
CA GLY A 13 -10.32 6.76 -1.62
C GLY A 13 -9.64 5.49 -2.14
N LEU A 14 -9.72 4.38 -1.40
CA LEU A 14 -9.10 3.12 -1.81
C LEU A 14 -10.11 2.15 -2.44
N ALA A 15 -9.76 1.62 -3.60
CA ALA A 15 -10.35 0.40 -4.12
C ALA A 15 -9.41 -0.75 -3.77
N THR A 16 -9.89 -1.72 -2.97
CA THR A 16 -9.08 -2.87 -2.57
C THR A 16 -9.74 -4.16 -3.02
N TYR A 17 -9.03 -4.92 -3.85
CA TYR A 17 -9.37 -6.28 -4.22
C TYR A 17 -8.58 -7.25 -3.35
N ARG A 18 -9.26 -8.26 -2.80
CA ARG A 18 -8.65 -9.33 -2.02
C ARG A 18 -9.10 -10.67 -2.59
N ASN A 19 -8.17 -11.60 -2.65
CA ASN A 19 -8.41 -12.96 -3.06
C ASN A 19 -7.72 -13.89 -2.08
N THR A 20 -8.48 -14.82 -1.52
CA THR A 20 -7.97 -15.85 -0.62
C THR A 20 -7.78 -17.16 -1.39
N ASP A 21 -6.81 -17.96 -0.95
CA ASP A 21 -6.46 -19.27 -1.49
C ASP A 21 -6.21 -19.28 -3.00
N PHE A 22 -5.76 -18.15 -3.55
CA PHE A 22 -5.57 -17.91 -4.97
C PHE A 22 -6.70 -18.50 -5.84
N PHE A 23 -7.96 -18.14 -5.55
CA PHE A 23 -9.16 -18.67 -6.22
C PHE A 23 -9.44 -20.17 -5.96
N GLY A 24 -8.89 -20.72 -4.88
CA GLY A 24 -8.91 -22.14 -4.55
C GLY A 24 -7.85 -22.97 -5.28
N LEU A 25 -6.91 -22.34 -6.00
CA LEU A 25 -5.83 -23.02 -6.71
C LEU A 25 -4.63 -23.33 -5.79
N VAL A 26 -4.40 -22.47 -4.81
CA VAL A 26 -3.26 -22.57 -3.88
C VAL A 26 -3.76 -22.26 -2.48
N ASP A 27 -4.00 -23.30 -1.70
CA ASP A 27 -4.40 -23.19 -0.29
C ASP A 27 -3.36 -22.40 0.50
N GLY A 28 -3.81 -21.42 1.29
CA GLY A 28 -2.95 -20.56 2.10
C GLY A 28 -2.27 -19.39 1.36
N LEU A 29 -2.43 -19.27 0.03
CA LEU A 29 -1.92 -18.11 -0.73
C LEU A 29 -2.97 -17.01 -0.86
N ASP A 30 -2.75 -15.91 -0.17
CA ASP A 30 -3.58 -14.72 -0.26
C ASP A 30 -2.92 -13.62 -1.09
N LEU A 31 -3.73 -12.99 -1.94
CA LEU A 31 -3.34 -11.85 -2.77
C LEU A 31 -4.23 -10.65 -2.47
N THR A 32 -3.62 -9.48 -2.31
CA THR A 32 -4.33 -8.20 -2.25
C THR A 32 -3.78 -7.26 -3.30
N LEU A 33 -4.68 -6.60 -4.02
CA LEU A 33 -4.38 -5.46 -4.89
C LEU A 33 -5.14 -4.25 -4.39
N GLN A 34 -4.48 -3.10 -4.37
CA GLN A 34 -5.05 -1.86 -3.89
C GLN A 34 -4.73 -0.72 -4.84
N TYR A 35 -5.71 0.10 -5.13
CA TYR A 35 -5.55 1.37 -5.81
C TYR A 35 -6.00 2.49 -4.87
N GLN A 36 -5.21 3.55 -4.78
CA GLN A 36 -5.52 4.77 -4.03
C GLN A 36 -5.67 5.92 -5.03
N GLY A 37 -6.84 6.54 -5.03
CA GLY A 37 -7.05 7.78 -5.77
C GLY A 37 -6.32 8.95 -5.12
N LYS A 38 -5.96 9.91 -5.96
CA LYS A 38 -5.37 11.19 -5.59
C LYS A 38 -6.24 11.98 -4.60
N ASN A 39 -5.61 12.45 -3.52
CA ASN A 39 -6.20 13.34 -2.52
C ASN A 39 -5.37 14.64 -2.41
N GLU A 40 -5.97 15.78 -2.79
CA GLU A 40 -5.35 17.12 -2.77
C GLU A 40 -6.20 18.17 -2.03
N GLY A 41 -5.65 19.36 -1.79
CA GLY A 41 -6.38 20.50 -1.20
C GLY A 41 -6.37 20.55 0.33
N ARG A 42 -5.41 19.88 0.97
CA ARG A 42 -5.20 19.86 2.44
C ARG A 42 -3.73 20.13 2.76
N GLU A 43 -3.36 20.13 4.05
CA GLU A 43 -1.94 20.21 4.47
C GLU A 43 -1.08 19.20 3.68
N ALA A 44 0.04 19.64 3.08
CA ALA A 44 0.86 18.83 2.16
C ALA A 44 1.28 17.45 2.73
N LYS A 45 1.43 17.34 4.05
CA LYS A 45 1.76 16.09 4.75
C LYS A 45 0.61 15.06 4.80
N LYS A 46 -0.59 15.44 4.36
CA LYS A 46 -1.81 14.63 4.30
C LYS A 46 -2.33 14.46 2.87
N GLN A 47 -1.55 14.87 1.88
CA GLN A 47 -1.88 14.70 0.48
C GLN A 47 -1.28 13.40 -0.05
N ASN A 48 -1.85 12.87 -1.12
CA ASN A 48 -1.27 11.77 -1.88
C ASN A 48 -1.67 11.89 -3.35
N GLY A 49 -0.78 11.53 -4.27
CA GLY A 49 -1.15 11.30 -5.66
C GLY A 49 -1.87 9.97 -5.84
N ASP A 50 -2.10 9.60 -7.09
CA ASP A 50 -2.62 8.27 -7.44
C ASP A 50 -1.57 7.21 -7.12
N GLY A 51 -2.01 6.04 -6.66
CA GLY A 51 -1.10 5.00 -6.21
C GLY A 51 -1.65 3.60 -6.32
N VAL A 52 -0.74 2.64 -6.38
CA VAL A 52 -1.02 1.21 -6.38
C VAL A 52 -0.27 0.50 -5.27
N GLY A 53 -0.90 -0.51 -4.70
CA GLY A 53 -0.35 -1.38 -3.68
C GLY A 53 -0.66 -2.83 -3.99
N THR A 54 0.24 -3.72 -3.62
CA THR A 54 0.04 -5.16 -3.69
C THR A 54 0.60 -5.81 -2.44
N SER A 55 -0.05 -6.89 -1.99
CA SER A 55 0.52 -7.76 -0.97
C SER A 55 0.23 -9.21 -1.27
N LEU A 56 1.17 -10.06 -0.87
CA LEU A 56 1.13 -11.50 -0.98
C LEU A 56 1.44 -12.07 0.40
N SER A 57 0.65 -13.04 0.85
CA SER A 57 0.96 -13.83 2.04
C SER A 57 0.73 -15.30 1.75
N TYR A 58 1.62 -16.14 2.26
CA TYR A 58 1.53 -17.57 2.16
C TYR A 58 1.61 -18.20 3.55
N ASP A 59 0.52 -18.83 3.95
CA ASP A 59 0.44 -19.70 5.12
C ASP A 59 0.76 -21.14 4.67
N PHE A 60 1.68 -21.79 5.38
CA PHE A 60 2.14 -23.13 5.03
C PHE A 60 1.20 -24.26 5.49
N GLY A 61 -0.04 -23.95 5.93
CA GLY A 61 -1.12 -24.91 6.07
C GLY A 61 -0.80 -26.04 7.06
N GLY A 62 -0.99 -25.78 8.35
CA GLY A 62 -0.68 -26.75 9.42
C GLY A 62 0.72 -26.62 10.01
N SER A 63 1.43 -25.54 9.70
CA SER A 63 2.67 -25.14 10.37
C SER A 63 2.49 -23.79 11.09
N ASP A 64 3.35 -23.48 12.05
CA ASP A 64 3.31 -22.22 12.80
C ASP A 64 3.96 -21.04 12.02
N PHE A 65 4.27 -21.23 10.73
CA PHE A 65 5.02 -20.26 9.92
C PHE A 65 4.15 -19.73 8.77
N ALA A 66 4.24 -18.42 8.55
CA ALA A 66 3.64 -17.76 7.40
C ALA A 66 4.56 -16.66 6.92
N VAL A 67 4.66 -16.48 5.61
CA VAL A 67 5.50 -15.43 5.02
C VAL A 67 4.63 -14.42 4.30
N SER A 68 5.00 -13.15 4.38
CA SER A 68 4.25 -12.08 3.72
C SER A 68 5.16 -11.01 3.14
N ALA A 69 4.71 -10.37 2.08
CA ALA A 69 5.35 -9.23 1.47
C ALA A 69 4.29 -8.22 1.00
N ALA A 70 4.59 -6.94 1.14
CA ALA A 70 3.76 -5.85 0.65
C ALA A 70 4.63 -4.80 -0.03
N TYR A 71 4.11 -4.23 -1.12
CA TYR A 71 4.73 -3.13 -1.85
C TYR A 71 3.67 -2.10 -2.22
N THR A 72 4.01 -0.82 -2.09
CA THR A 72 3.14 0.31 -2.45
C THR A 72 3.96 1.39 -3.13
N SER A 73 3.38 2.00 -4.16
CA SER A 73 3.95 3.14 -4.88
C SER A 73 2.83 4.14 -5.16
N SER A 74 3.09 5.42 -4.94
CA SER A 74 2.12 6.49 -5.18
C SER A 74 2.82 7.73 -5.66
N ASP A 75 2.18 8.48 -6.55
CA ASP A 75 2.71 9.77 -6.97
C ASP A 75 2.69 10.78 -5.80
N ARG A 76 3.64 11.70 -5.80
CA ARG A 76 3.69 12.83 -4.85
C ARG A 76 3.05 14.05 -5.49
N THR A 77 2.25 14.78 -4.72
CA THR A 77 1.61 16.01 -5.22
C THR A 77 2.62 17.13 -5.39
N ASN A 78 2.27 18.16 -6.18
CA ASN A 78 3.15 19.31 -6.39
C ASN A 78 3.50 20.00 -5.06
N ASP A 79 2.53 20.16 -4.17
CA ASP A 79 2.73 20.74 -2.83
C ASP A 79 3.70 19.91 -1.98
N GLN A 80 3.72 18.58 -2.13
CA GLN A 80 4.67 17.70 -1.45
C GLN A 80 6.09 17.83 -1.98
N ASN A 81 6.25 18.17 -3.26
CA ASN A 81 7.57 18.34 -3.89
C ASN A 81 8.16 19.73 -3.63
N LEU A 82 7.32 20.70 -3.28
CA LEU A 82 7.72 22.04 -2.84
C LEU A 82 8.21 22.10 -1.38
N LEU A 83 8.09 21.00 -0.61
CA LEU A 83 8.60 20.92 0.75
C LEU A 83 10.14 20.90 0.78
N ALA A 84 10.72 21.53 1.80
CA ALA A 84 12.17 21.59 2.00
C ALA A 84 12.85 20.22 2.23
N ARG A 85 12.08 19.14 2.44
CA ARG A 85 12.57 17.78 2.69
C ARG A 85 11.70 16.76 1.96
N GLY A 86 12.36 15.78 1.33
CA GLY A 86 11.73 14.81 0.43
C GLY A 86 11.71 15.35 -1.00
N GLN A 87 12.32 14.61 -1.92
CA GLN A 87 12.41 14.93 -3.34
C GLN A 87 12.06 13.68 -4.14
N GLY A 88 11.56 13.87 -5.37
CA GLY A 88 11.12 12.79 -6.26
C GLY A 88 9.63 12.84 -6.53
N SER A 89 9.21 12.33 -7.70
CA SER A 89 7.81 12.32 -8.13
C SER A 89 6.98 11.20 -7.52
N LYS A 90 7.63 10.21 -6.86
CA LYS A 90 6.98 9.03 -6.28
C LYS A 90 7.34 8.83 -4.82
N ALA A 91 6.39 8.30 -4.06
CA ALA A 91 6.54 7.78 -2.72
C ALA A 91 6.37 6.26 -2.77
N GLU A 92 7.36 5.52 -2.27
CA GLU A 92 7.38 4.07 -2.30
C GLU A 92 7.62 3.52 -0.90
N ALA A 93 6.95 2.42 -0.58
CA ALA A 93 7.14 1.70 0.67
C ALA A 93 6.93 0.19 0.44
N TRP A 94 7.76 -0.62 1.09
CA TRP A 94 7.67 -2.07 1.06
C TRP A 94 7.94 -2.66 2.43
N ALA A 95 7.41 -3.86 2.68
CA ALA A 95 7.59 -4.59 3.92
C ALA A 95 7.57 -6.10 3.64
N THR A 96 8.26 -6.85 4.49
CA THR A 96 8.28 -8.32 4.47
C THR A 96 8.13 -8.86 5.89
N GLY A 97 7.48 -10.00 6.06
CA GLY A 97 7.29 -10.69 7.34
C GLY A 97 7.46 -12.20 7.19
N LEU A 98 7.89 -12.85 8.28
CA LEU A 98 8.07 -14.29 8.45
C LEU A 98 7.45 -14.71 9.79
#